data_AF-R6EHZ3-F1
#
_entry.id   AF-R6EHZ3-F1
#
_cell.length_a   1.000
_cell.length_b   1.000
_cell.length_c   1.000
_cell.angle_alpha   90.00
_cell.angle_beta   90.00
_cell.angle_gamma   90.00
#
_symmetry.space_group_name_H-M   'P 1'
#
loop_
_entity.id
_entity.type
_entity.pdbx_description
1 polymer ?
#
loop_
_entity_poly.entity_id
_entity_poly.type
_entity_poly.pdbx_seq_one_letter_code
_entity_poly.pdbx_strand_id
1 'polypeptide(L)' 'MSEIFQWVRDIFIIIISLTFFQILLPDSTMTKYVKFIFSIIILIIILQPVITFLGLS' A
#
# COMPACT_ATOMS: atom_id res chain seq x y z
N MET A 1 0.32 10.04 18.32
CA MET A 1 0.14 8.59 18.07
C MET A 1 1.50 8.03 17.73
N SER A 2 1.88 6.84 18.20
CA SER A 2 3.18 6.26 17.88
C SER A 2 3.36 6.16 16.35
N GLU A 3 4.56 6.44 15.85
CA GLU A 3 4.89 6.37 14.41
C GLU A 3 4.54 4.99 13.83
N ILE A 4 4.76 3.93 14.61
CA ILE A 4 4.37 2.55 14.29
C ILE A 4 2.85 2.44 14.08
N PHE A 5 2.04 3.09 14.92
CA PHE A 5 0.59 3.05 14.77
C PHE A 5 0.14 3.76 13.48
N GLN A 6 0.76 4.89 13.14
CA GLN A 6 0.46 5.59 11.88
C GLN A 6 0.84 4.72 10.68
N TRP A 7 2.03 4.12 10.69
CA TRP A 7 2.49 3.21 9.65
C TRP A 7 1.53 2.02 9.44
N VAL A 8 1.13 1.33 10.52
CA VAL A 8 0.18 0.22 10.44
C VAL A 8 -1.18 0.67 9.92
N ARG A 9 -1.67 1.84 10.36
CA ARG A 9 -2.92 2.43 9.88
C ARG A 9 -2.86 2.71 8.38
N ASP A 10 -1.75 3.23 7.89
CA ASP A 10 -1.57 3.58 6.48
C ASP A 10 -1.49 2.32 5.60
N ILE A 11 -0.89 1.22 6.09
CA ILE A 11 -0.97 -0.11 5.45
C ILE A 11 -2.43 -0.57 5.35
N PHE A 12 -3.21 -0.40 6.42
CA PHE A 12 -4.62 -0.79 6.41
C PHE A 12 -5.44 0.00 5.38
N ILE A 13 -5.23 1.32 5.31
CA ILE A 13 -5.94 2.20 4.39
C ILE A 13 -5.64 1.84 2.93
N ILE A 14 -4.37 1.57 2.59
CA ILE A 14 -4.00 1.23 1.21
C ILE A 14 -4.58 -0.14 0.79
N ILE A 15 -4.62 -1.12 1.69
CA ILE A 15 -5.20 -2.44 1.41
C ILE A 15 -6.71 -2.33 1.17
N ILE A 16 -7.43 -1.61 2.03
CA ILE A 16 -8.88 -1.37 1.86
C ILE A 16 -9.15 -0.65 0.53
N SER A 17 -8.32 0.33 0.19
CA SER A 17 -8.42 1.05 -1.08
C SER A 17 -8.24 0.11 -2.26
N LEU A 18 -7.24 -0.77 -2.24
CA LEU A 18 -7.04 -1.79 -3.27
C LEU A 18 -8.26 -2.70 -3.42
N THR A 19 -8.83 -3.18 -2.32
CA THR A 19 -10.04 -4.01 -2.35
C THR A 19 -11.21 -3.27 -2.99
N PHE A 20 -11.40 -1.98 -2.68
CA PHE A 20 -12.40 -1.15 -3.32
C PHE A 20 -12.17 -1.01 -4.83
N PHE A 21 -10.93 -0.73 -5.26
CA PHE A 21 -10.58 -0.66 -6.67
C PHE A 21 -10.81 -1.99 -7.40
N GLN A 22 -10.56 -3.13 -6.76
CA GLN A 22 -10.84 -4.44 -7.34
C GLN A 22 -12.32 -4.69 -7.59
N ILE A 23 -13.21 -4.16 -6.74
CA ILE A 23 -14.66 -4.29 -6.90
C ILE A 23 -15.16 -3.37 -8.02
N LEU A 24 -14.61 -2.15 -8.13
CA LEU A 24 -15.01 -1.19 -9.16
C LEU A 24 -14.50 -1.55 -10.55
N LEU A 25 -13.32 -2.18 -10.65
CA LEU A 25 -12.72 -2.50 -11.93
C LEU A 25 -13.36 -3.76 -12.51
N PRO A 26 -13.99 -3.68 -13.69
CA PRO A 26 -14.51 -4.87 -14.36
C PRO A 26 -13.35 -5.83 -14.67
N ASP A 27 -13.61 -7.14 -14.56
CA ASP A 27 -12.62 -8.19 -14.86
C ASP A 27 -12.07 -8.00 -16.27
N SER A 28 -10.88 -7.41 -16.32
CA SER A 28 -10.23 -6.98 -17.53
C SER A 28 -8.73 -7.13 -17.37
N THR A 29 -8.02 -7.02 -18.49
CA THR A 29 -6.57 -6.91 -18.49
C THR A 29 -6.07 -5.76 -17.60
N MET A 30 -6.86 -4.70 -17.42
CA MET A 30 -6.55 -3.56 -16.56
C MET A 30 -6.46 -3.92 -15.08
N THR A 31 -7.25 -4.88 -14.61
CA THR A 31 -7.23 -5.34 -13.21
C THR A 31 -5.85 -5.87 -12.80
N LYS A 32 -5.13 -6.52 -13.72
CA LYS A 32 -3.77 -7.02 -13.48
C LYS A 32 -2.77 -5.89 -13.25
N TYR A 33 -2.84 -4.83 -14.05
CA TYR A 33 -1.94 -3.68 -13.93
C TYR A 33 -2.21 -2.89 -12.65
N VAL A 34 -3.48 -2.68 -12.29
CA VAL A 34 -3.85 -2.00 -11.05
C VAL A 34 -3.37 -2.77 -9.82
N LYS A 35 -3.59 -4.09 -9.79
CA LYS A 35 -3.06 -4.96 -8.72
C LYS A 35 -1.54 -4.81 -8.58
N PHE A 36 -0.81 -4.77 -9.69
CA PHE A 36 0.65 -4.62 -9.68
C PHE A 36 1.10 -3.27 -9.11
N ILE A 37 0.47 -2.17 -9.52
CA ILE A 37 0.79 -0.82 -9.01
C ILE A 37 0.55 -0.75 -7.50
N PHE A 38 -0.59 -1.22 -7.03
CA PHE A 38 -0.89 -1.23 -5.59
C PHE A 38 0.06 -2.13 -4.80
N SER A 39 0.48 -3.28 -5.34
CA SER A 39 1.52 -4.10 -4.71
C SER A 39 2.83 -3.34 -4.51
N ILE A 40 3.27 -2.54 -5.51
CA ILE A 40 4.47 -1.70 -5.38
C ILE A 40 4.27 -0.63 -4.30
N ILE A 41 3.11 0.03 -4.27
CA ILE A 41 2.81 1.04 -3.25
C ILE A 41 2.84 0.42 -1.85
N ILE A 42 2.21 -0.75 -1.67
CA ILE A 42 2.23 -1.48 -0.40
C ILE A 42 3.66 -1.84 -0.01
N LEU A 43 4.49 -2.32 -0.94
CA LEU A 43 5.89 -2.63 -0.67
C LEU A 43 6.67 -1.41 -0.17
N ILE A 44 6.48 -0.24 -0.79
CA ILE A 44 7.10 1.02 -0.38
C ILE A 44 6.66 1.43 1.03
N ILE A 45 5.37 1.33 1.32
CA ILE A 45 4.82 1.65 2.65
C ILE A 45 5.36 0.67 3.71
N ILE A 46 5.49 -0.61 3.39
CA ILE A 46 6.10 -1.59 4.31
C ILE A 46 7.58 -1.28 4.56
N LEU A 47 8.29 -0.73 3.57
CA LEU A 47 9.71 -0.40 3.67
C LEU A 47 9.99 0.88 4.47
N GLN A 48 9.00 1.75 4.66
CA GLN A 48 9.11 3.03 5.38
C GLN A 48 9.84 2.93 6.74
N PRO A 49 9.48 2.04 7.68
CA PRO A 49 10.20 1.91 8.95
C PRO A 49 11.69 1.54 8.77
N VAL A 50 12.03 0.78 7.71
CA VAL A 50 13.43 0.45 7.40
C VAL A 50 14.18 1.70 6.91
N ILE A 51 13.55 2.51 6.07
CA ILE A 51 14.11 3.78 5.58
C ILE A 51 14.36 4.73 6.76
N THR A 52 13.39 4.87 7.66
CA THR A 52 13.51 5.69 8.88
C THR A 52 14.61 5.16 9.80
N PHE A 53 14.68 3.85 10.00
CA PHE A 53 15.71 3.23 10.83
C PHE A 53 17.13 3.43 10.26
N LEU A 54 17.27 3.41 8.94
CA LEU A 54 18.55 3.64 8.26
C LEU A 54 18.93 5.13 8.16
N GLY A 55 18.08 6.05 8.62
CA GLY A 55 18.32 7.49 8.53
C GLY A 55 18.30 8.03 7.10
N LEU A 56 17.57 7.36 6.21
CA LEU A 56 17.43 7.73 4.79
C LEU A 56 16.19 8.61 4.53
N SER A 57 15.52 9.05 5.59
CA SER A 57 14.26 9.83 5.59
C SER A 57 14.46 11.27 6.03
#